data_AF-A0A0Q7JTP9-F1
#
_entry.id   AF-A0A0Q7JTP9-F1
#
_cell.length_a   1.000
_cell.length_b   1.000
_cell.length_c   1.000
_cell.angle_alpha   90.00
_cell.angle_beta   90.00
_cell.angle_gamma   90.00
#
_symmetry.space_group_name_H-M   'P 1'
#
loop_
_entity.id
_entity.type
_entity.pdbx_description
1 polymer ?
#
loop_
_entity_poly.entity_id
_entity_poly.type
_entity_poly.pdbx_seq_one_letter_code
_entity_poly.pdbx_strand_id
1 'polypeptide(L)'
;MKSILLLLLFACGLSSIGNQGDVAVPPTEVESVYELPSPNPAAPLPENLQDRIFHLENVYKQLSVKPMSISKSEGEYPNGAFHLQLLKLGNHREELSLQEKGQIKEAIYKAIGSRFSLDITTLVIPSEEELVGVISEIDREDSKMLLVNTEACSDKECKKIEKFWVNLYEDTIITNTSNGTSKFEDLKLGDWLHIWTTGAVMLSSPPQYTALDIEVVEPEDETPVALSALMKTDFNGIKQIDVRFGDGKKLAITDTKSLEDISSKLKRIELIRANDKRTIYGSLYGMELTIGDNKFYYGTSLTFDNIKYKQNSVTTELNDYVIALKNM
;
A
#
# COMPACT_ATOMS: atom_id res chain seq x y z
N MET A 1 -40.44 -23.41 18.31
CA MET A 1 -40.75 -24.72 18.94
C MET A 1 -39.64 -25.67 18.52
N LYS A 2 -38.70 -26.13 19.33
CA LYS A 2 -38.68 -26.42 20.78
C LYS A 2 -37.34 -25.95 21.39
N SER A 3 -37.45 -25.30 22.55
CA SER A 3 -36.38 -25.07 23.52
C SER A 3 -36.10 -26.34 24.31
N ILE A 4 -34.83 -26.60 24.63
CA ILE A 4 -34.40 -27.47 25.74
C ILE A 4 -33.16 -26.77 26.32
N LEU A 5 -33.34 -25.83 27.24
CA LEU A 5 -33.44 -26.00 28.70
C LEU A 5 -32.13 -26.49 29.35
N LEU A 6 -31.39 -25.48 29.82
CA LEU A 6 -30.30 -25.51 30.79
C LEU A 6 -30.79 -26.09 32.13
N LEU A 7 -30.02 -26.98 32.76
CA LEU A 7 -30.28 -27.37 34.15
C LEU A 7 -28.95 -27.39 34.94
N LEU A 8 -28.74 -26.29 35.64
CA LEU A 8 -27.83 -26.14 36.78
C LEU A 8 -28.41 -26.92 37.96
N LEU A 9 -27.62 -27.83 38.54
CA LEU A 9 -27.89 -28.40 39.86
C LEU A 9 -26.66 -28.20 40.75
N PHE A 10 -26.77 -27.18 41.60
CA PHE A 10 -26.03 -27.06 42.85
C PHE A 10 -26.62 -28.05 43.85
N ALA A 11 -25.78 -28.84 44.52
CA ALA A 11 -26.10 -29.46 45.79
C ALA A 11 -24.87 -29.44 46.68
N CYS A 12 -24.92 -28.61 47.72
CA CYS A 12 -24.01 -28.69 48.86
C CYS A 12 -24.42 -29.85 49.78
N GLY A 13 -23.42 -30.66 50.15
CA GLY A 13 -23.15 -31.21 51.48
C GLY A 13 -24.25 -31.93 52.26
N LEU A 14 -23.98 -33.18 52.62
CA LEU A 14 -23.92 -33.63 54.01
C LEU A 14 -23.16 -34.96 54.10
N SER A 15 -22.36 -35.07 55.15
CA SER A 15 -21.42 -36.13 55.50
C SER A 15 -22.10 -37.37 56.08
N SER A 16 -21.56 -38.55 55.78
CA SER A 16 -21.64 -39.72 56.67
C SER A 16 -20.44 -40.65 56.43
N ILE A 17 -19.82 -41.02 57.55
CA ILE A 17 -18.63 -41.85 57.73
C ILE A 17 -18.96 -43.32 57.45
N GLY A 18 -18.05 -44.05 56.78
CA GLY A 18 -18.16 -45.50 56.56
C GLY A 18 -16.90 -46.07 55.89
N ASN A 19 -16.20 -46.94 56.62
CA ASN A 19 -14.81 -47.37 56.47
C ASN A 19 -14.47 -48.25 55.23
N GLN A 20 -13.23 -48.09 54.76
CA GLN A 20 -12.31 -49.06 54.14
C GLN A 20 -12.71 -49.85 52.87
N GLY A 21 -12.08 -49.45 51.77
CA GLY A 21 -11.69 -50.28 50.64
C GLY A 21 -10.69 -49.50 49.79
N ASP A 22 -9.41 -49.82 49.91
CA ASP A 22 -8.33 -49.22 49.11
C ASP A 22 -8.59 -49.46 47.62
N VAL A 23 -9.14 -48.45 46.94
CA VAL A 23 -9.10 -48.36 45.49
C VAL A 23 -8.00 -47.38 45.16
N ALA A 24 -6.88 -47.92 44.67
CA ALA A 24 -5.80 -47.12 44.11
C ALA A 24 -6.35 -46.27 42.97
N VAL A 25 -6.60 -45.00 43.24
CA VAL A 25 -6.82 -43.99 42.20
C VAL A 25 -5.47 -43.84 41.48
N PRO A 26 -5.37 -44.14 40.18
CA PRO A 26 -4.13 -43.87 39.45
C PRO A 26 -3.85 -42.36 39.57
N PRO A 27 -2.60 -41.95 39.84
CA PRO A 27 -2.28 -40.54 39.90
C PRO A 27 -2.70 -39.91 38.58
N THR A 28 -3.57 -38.91 38.65
CA THR A 28 -3.84 -38.02 37.53
C THR A 28 -2.48 -37.50 37.08
N GLU A 29 -2.02 -37.93 35.91
CA GLU A 29 -0.89 -37.31 35.25
C GLU A 29 -1.27 -35.84 35.06
N VAL A 30 -0.77 -35.01 35.97
CA VAL A 30 -0.66 -33.58 35.72
C VAL A 30 0.31 -33.52 34.55
N GLU A 31 -0.20 -33.33 33.32
CA GLU A 31 0.62 -32.85 32.22
C GLU A 31 1.34 -31.63 32.76
N SER A 32 2.63 -31.80 33.05
CA SER A 32 3.46 -30.68 33.45
C SER A 32 3.47 -29.76 32.25
N VAL A 33 2.75 -28.66 32.36
CA VAL A 33 2.83 -27.56 31.40
C VAL A 33 4.28 -27.13 31.47
N TYR A 34 5.09 -27.63 30.53
CA TYR A 34 6.49 -27.28 30.45
C TYR A 34 6.56 -25.80 30.10
N GLU A 35 6.64 -24.97 31.14
CA GLU A 35 6.93 -23.56 30.99
C GLU A 35 8.40 -23.45 30.64
N LEU A 36 8.67 -22.86 29.47
CA LEU A 36 10.03 -22.44 29.14
C LEU A 36 10.54 -21.52 30.27
N PRO A 37 11.85 -21.47 30.53
CA PRO A 37 12.40 -20.48 31.43
C PRO A 37 12.18 -19.06 30.86
N SER A 38 12.08 -18.07 31.75
CA SER A 38 12.12 -16.66 31.35
C SER A 38 13.41 -16.37 30.57
N PRO A 39 13.40 -15.41 29.61
CA PRO A 39 14.60 -15.11 28.82
C PRO A 39 15.76 -14.78 29.75
N ASN A 40 16.86 -15.54 29.67
CA ASN A 40 18.11 -15.21 30.35
C ASN A 40 18.99 -14.42 29.37
N PRO A 41 19.17 -13.09 29.58
CA PRO A 41 19.93 -12.25 28.66
C PRO A 41 21.40 -12.69 28.53
N ALA A 42 21.94 -13.44 29.49
CA ALA A 42 23.33 -13.90 29.51
C ALA A 42 23.50 -15.36 29.01
N ALA A 43 22.42 -16.06 28.65
CA ALA A 43 22.53 -17.41 28.09
C ALA A 43 23.06 -17.36 26.64
N PRO A 44 23.93 -18.30 26.24
CA PRO A 44 24.34 -18.40 24.84
C PRO A 44 23.12 -18.71 23.97
N LEU A 45 22.87 -17.87 22.98
CA LEU A 45 21.83 -18.10 21.97
C LEU A 45 22.29 -19.18 20.99
N PRO A 46 21.35 -19.96 20.41
CA PRO A 46 21.70 -20.87 19.33
C PRO A 46 22.39 -20.15 18.17
N GLU A 47 23.34 -20.82 17.53
CA GLU A 47 23.93 -20.32 16.28
C GLU A 47 22.85 -20.14 15.21
N ASN A 48 23.02 -19.12 14.36
CA ASN A 48 22.10 -18.78 13.27
C ASN A 48 20.65 -18.55 13.72
N LEU A 49 20.42 -18.11 14.96
CA LEU A 49 19.08 -17.91 15.50
C LEU A 49 18.19 -17.02 14.61
N GLN A 50 18.74 -15.95 14.02
CA GLN A 50 18.01 -15.09 13.09
C GLN A 50 17.42 -15.88 11.91
N ASP A 51 18.27 -16.67 11.25
CA ASP A 51 17.90 -17.51 10.12
C ASP A 51 16.88 -18.59 10.53
N ARG A 52 17.10 -19.23 11.68
CA ARG A 52 16.19 -20.22 12.23
C ARG A 52 14.81 -19.65 12.51
N ILE A 53 14.72 -18.42 13.06
CA ILE A 53 13.43 -17.74 13.28
C ILE A 53 12.75 -17.49 11.93
N PHE A 54 13.48 -16.96 10.94
CA PHE A 54 12.90 -16.59 9.65
C PHE A 54 12.32 -17.79 8.87
N HIS A 55 12.88 -18.98 9.07
CA HIS A 55 12.48 -20.20 8.35
C HIS A 55 11.53 -21.14 9.13
N LEU A 56 10.78 -20.63 10.12
CA LEU A 56 9.74 -21.39 10.85
C LEU A 56 8.42 -21.51 10.05
N GLU A 57 8.47 -22.01 8.82
CA GLU A 57 7.33 -22.04 7.88
C GLU A 57 6.05 -22.60 8.50
N ASN A 58 6.14 -23.69 9.27
CA ASN A 58 4.99 -24.31 9.93
C ASN A 58 4.34 -23.40 10.97
N VAL A 59 5.13 -22.65 11.75
CA VAL A 59 4.61 -21.71 12.75
C VAL A 59 3.87 -20.58 12.05
N TYR A 60 4.48 -20.01 11.03
CA TYR A 60 3.93 -18.90 10.27
C TYR A 60 2.64 -19.28 9.53
N LYS A 61 2.62 -20.44 8.89
CA LYS A 61 1.44 -20.99 8.22
C LYS A 61 0.28 -21.25 9.20
N GLN A 62 0.56 -21.83 10.37
CA GLN A 62 -0.47 -22.10 11.39
C GLN A 62 -1.10 -20.83 11.95
N LEU A 63 -0.33 -19.75 12.02
CA LEU A 63 -0.77 -18.47 12.58
C LEU A 63 -1.17 -17.46 11.51
N SER A 64 -1.27 -17.89 10.24
CA SER A 64 -1.67 -17.05 9.10
C SER A 64 -0.86 -15.76 9.00
N VAL A 65 0.46 -15.86 9.17
CA VAL A 65 1.41 -14.76 9.01
C VAL A 65 2.56 -15.17 8.09
N LYS A 66 3.27 -14.19 7.54
CA LYS A 66 4.47 -14.42 6.72
C LYS A 66 5.62 -13.53 7.22
N PRO A 67 6.82 -14.08 7.43
CA PRO A 67 7.96 -13.29 7.83
C PRO A 67 8.45 -12.45 6.65
N MET A 68 8.56 -11.13 6.86
CA MET A 68 8.96 -10.18 5.83
C MET A 68 10.42 -9.76 5.97
N SER A 69 10.84 -9.49 7.20
CA SER A 69 12.23 -9.20 7.52
C SER A 69 12.53 -9.57 8.96
N ILE A 70 13.81 -9.86 9.22
CA ILE A 70 14.32 -9.99 10.58
C ILE A 70 15.67 -9.29 10.67
N SER A 71 15.87 -8.55 11.75
CA SER A 71 17.14 -7.90 12.07
C SER A 71 17.44 -8.04 13.56
N LYS A 72 18.68 -7.77 13.95
CA LYS A 72 19.11 -7.74 15.34
C LYS A 72 19.67 -6.36 15.66
N SER A 73 19.22 -5.75 16.75
CA SER A 73 19.76 -4.46 17.19
C SER A 73 21.22 -4.60 17.60
N GLU A 74 22.11 -3.77 17.05
CA GLU A 74 23.56 -3.81 17.34
C GLU A 74 23.94 -3.20 18.71
N GLY A 75 23.02 -2.47 19.37
CA GLY A 75 23.32 -1.66 20.56
C GLY A 75 23.00 -2.26 21.93
N GLU A 76 22.23 -3.36 22.01
CA GLU A 76 21.79 -3.95 23.28
C GLU A 76 22.63 -5.18 23.65
N TYR A 77 23.67 -5.01 24.46
CA TYR A 77 24.52 -6.11 24.92
C TYR A 77 23.89 -6.89 26.09
N PRO A 78 24.10 -8.21 26.19
CA PRO A 78 24.94 -9.04 25.31
C PRO A 78 24.19 -9.75 24.17
N ASN A 79 22.85 -9.70 24.14
CA ASN A 79 22.00 -10.48 23.24
C ASN A 79 20.85 -9.63 22.65
N GLY A 80 21.19 -8.52 21.99
CA GLY A 80 20.23 -7.49 21.55
C GLY A 80 18.96 -8.01 20.88
N ALA A 81 17.90 -7.19 20.92
CA ALA A 81 16.59 -7.58 20.45
C ALA A 81 16.58 -7.98 18.97
N PHE A 82 15.94 -9.11 18.68
CA PHE A 82 15.54 -9.45 17.32
C PHE A 82 14.27 -8.67 17.00
N HIS A 83 14.24 -8.00 15.86
CA HIS A 83 13.07 -7.33 15.33
C HIS A 83 12.57 -8.13 14.13
N LEU A 84 11.39 -8.73 14.28
CA LEU A 84 10.73 -9.53 13.25
C LEU A 84 9.53 -8.76 12.72
N GLN A 85 9.55 -8.44 11.43
CA GLN A 85 8.40 -7.86 10.75
C GLN A 85 7.58 -8.98 10.11
N LEU A 86 6.28 -9.00 10.39
CA LEU A 86 5.35 -10.00 9.88
C LEU A 86 4.25 -9.36 9.03
N LEU A 87 3.85 -10.02 7.95
CA LEU A 87 2.64 -9.72 7.19
C LEU A 87 1.50 -10.61 7.69
N LYS A 88 0.31 -10.03 7.91
CA LYS A 88 -0.92 -10.77 8.25
C LYS A 88 -1.58 -11.27 6.97
N LEU A 89 -1.61 -12.58 6.75
CA LEU A 89 -2.11 -13.18 5.51
C LEU A 89 -3.64 -13.01 5.41
N GLY A 90 -4.11 -12.58 4.23
CA GLY A 90 -5.53 -12.36 3.96
C GLY A 90 -6.12 -11.10 4.58
N ASN A 91 -5.33 -10.31 5.32
CA ASN A 91 -5.75 -9.00 5.82
C ASN A 91 -4.53 -8.06 5.97
N HIS A 92 -4.01 -7.61 4.83
CA HIS A 92 -2.79 -6.81 4.75
C HIS A 92 -2.93 -5.37 5.28
N ARG A 93 -4.16 -4.94 5.58
CA ARG A 93 -4.50 -3.59 6.04
C ARG A 93 -4.61 -3.48 7.57
N GLU A 94 -4.52 -4.60 8.28
CA GLU A 94 -4.62 -4.63 9.73
C GLU A 94 -3.28 -4.90 10.41
N GLU A 95 -3.07 -4.26 11.54
CA GLU A 95 -2.00 -4.64 12.47
C GLU A 95 -2.34 -5.95 13.20
N LEU A 96 -1.30 -6.70 13.56
CA LEU A 96 -1.44 -7.78 14.53
C LEU A 96 -1.74 -7.17 15.91
N SER A 97 -2.80 -7.65 16.54
CA SER A 97 -3.14 -7.31 17.93
C SER A 97 -2.03 -7.76 18.90
N LEU A 98 -2.03 -7.17 20.10
CA LEU A 98 -1.10 -7.58 21.16
C LEU A 98 -1.23 -9.07 21.51
N GLN A 99 -2.45 -9.61 21.44
CA GLN A 99 -2.71 -11.02 21.70
C GLN A 99 -2.10 -11.91 20.61
N GLU A 100 -2.31 -11.59 19.33
CA GLU A 100 -1.72 -12.32 18.20
C GLU A 100 -0.19 -12.29 18.27
N LYS A 101 0.40 -11.10 18.51
CA LYS A 101 1.85 -10.96 18.70
C LYS A 101 2.37 -11.84 19.84
N GLY A 102 1.65 -11.90 20.97
CA GLY A 102 1.97 -12.77 22.09
C GLY A 102 1.94 -14.25 21.73
N GLN A 103 0.91 -14.70 21.02
CA GLN A 103 0.77 -16.09 20.57
C GLN A 103 1.87 -16.50 19.58
N ILE A 104 2.19 -15.63 18.61
CA ILE A 104 3.28 -15.85 17.65
C ILE A 104 4.61 -15.96 18.36
N LYS A 105 4.88 -15.04 19.30
CA LYS A 105 6.11 -15.01 20.08
C LYS A 105 6.32 -16.30 20.88
N GLU A 106 5.29 -16.78 21.58
CA GLU A 106 5.37 -18.05 22.32
C GLU A 106 5.52 -19.26 21.38
N ALA A 107 4.85 -19.27 20.23
CA ALA A 107 5.01 -20.34 19.24
C ALA A 107 6.44 -20.42 18.68
N ILE A 108 7.04 -19.26 18.38
CA ILE A 108 8.45 -19.17 17.97
C ILE A 108 9.37 -19.69 19.07
N TYR A 109 9.18 -19.27 20.32
CA TYR A 109 10.00 -19.75 21.45
C TYR A 109 9.92 -21.26 21.63
N LYS A 110 8.70 -21.82 21.52
CA LYS A 110 8.48 -23.26 21.59
C LYS A 110 9.20 -24.00 20.45
N ALA A 111 9.16 -23.47 19.24
CA ALA A 111 9.81 -24.07 18.07
C ALA A 111 11.34 -23.97 18.14
N ILE A 112 11.88 -22.86 18.66
CA ILE A 112 13.33 -22.66 18.84
C ILE A 112 13.87 -23.47 20.02
N GLY A 113 13.06 -23.64 21.07
CA GLY A 113 13.41 -24.31 22.33
C GLY A 113 13.99 -23.36 23.40
N SER A 114 13.94 -22.05 23.18
CA SER A 114 14.44 -21.06 24.13
C SER A 114 13.73 -19.71 23.98
N ARG A 115 13.71 -18.93 25.07
CA ARG A 115 13.26 -17.53 25.05
C ARG A 115 14.44 -16.58 24.83
N PHE A 116 14.20 -15.55 24.04
CA PHE A 116 15.16 -14.50 23.68
C PHE A 116 14.42 -13.18 23.45
N SER A 117 15.12 -12.05 23.45
CA SER A 117 14.47 -10.74 23.19
C SER A 117 13.98 -10.69 21.73
N LEU A 118 12.66 -10.65 21.57
CA LEU A 118 11.98 -10.62 20.27
C LEU A 118 10.91 -9.54 20.30
N ASP A 119 11.01 -8.61 19.37
CA ASP A 119 10.01 -7.61 19.06
C ASP A 119 9.34 -7.95 17.72
N ILE A 120 8.02 -7.80 17.65
CA ILE A 120 7.23 -8.15 16.48
C ILE A 120 6.48 -6.91 16.00
N THR A 121 6.79 -6.49 14.78
CA THR A 121 6.06 -5.46 14.06
C THR A 121 5.22 -6.07 12.94
N THR A 122 4.23 -5.33 12.46
CA THR A 122 3.38 -5.75 11.34
C THR A 122 3.70 -4.90 10.12
N LEU A 123 3.87 -5.53 8.97
CA LEU A 123 3.82 -4.85 7.68
C LEU A 123 2.35 -4.60 7.35
N VAL A 124 1.96 -3.33 7.31
CA VAL A 124 0.63 -2.88 6.90
C VAL A 124 0.79 -2.11 5.60
N ILE A 125 0.02 -2.47 4.57
CA ILE A 125 0.08 -1.76 3.29
C ILE A 125 -0.40 -0.31 3.44
N PRO A 126 0.19 0.64 2.69
CA PRO A 126 -0.19 2.04 2.77
C PRO A 126 -1.63 2.29 2.28
N SER A 127 -2.18 3.47 2.61
CA SER A 127 -3.50 3.87 2.10
C SER A 127 -3.47 4.16 0.61
N GLU A 128 -2.42 4.83 0.13
CA GLU A 128 -2.19 5.10 -1.29
C GLU A 128 -1.58 3.89 -1.99
N GLU A 129 -2.00 3.67 -3.22
CA GLU A 129 -1.47 2.63 -4.11
C GLU A 129 -0.04 2.96 -4.56
N GLU A 130 0.81 1.93 -4.70
CA GLU A 130 2.22 2.13 -5.05
C GLU A 130 2.43 2.06 -6.56
N LEU A 131 1.72 1.13 -7.21
CA LEU A 131 1.75 0.96 -8.66
C LEU A 131 0.35 1.09 -9.22
N VAL A 132 0.26 1.69 -10.40
CA VAL A 132 -0.95 1.70 -11.20
C VAL A 132 -0.61 1.46 -12.66
N GLY A 133 -1.57 0.97 -13.43
CA GLY A 133 -1.42 0.89 -14.87
C GLY A 133 -2.31 -0.15 -15.51
N VAL A 134 -2.18 -0.26 -16.82
CA VAL A 134 -2.91 -1.25 -17.62
C VAL A 134 -2.10 -2.54 -17.76
N ILE A 135 -2.77 -3.69 -17.70
CA ILE A 135 -2.15 -4.97 -18.02
C ILE A 135 -1.84 -5.02 -19.52
N SER A 136 -0.56 -5.06 -19.87
CA SER A 136 -0.11 -5.17 -21.26
C SER A 136 0.35 -6.57 -21.65
N GLU A 137 0.82 -7.37 -20.69
CA GLU A 137 1.20 -8.77 -20.90
C GLU A 137 0.84 -9.60 -19.66
N ILE A 138 0.48 -10.87 -19.85
CA ILE A 138 0.18 -11.82 -18.78
C ILE A 138 0.96 -13.11 -19.02
N ASP A 139 1.73 -13.52 -18.03
CA ASP A 139 2.38 -14.83 -17.96
C ASP A 139 1.67 -15.67 -16.91
N ARG A 140 0.91 -16.66 -17.39
CA ARG A 140 0.11 -17.55 -16.55
C ARG A 140 0.94 -18.65 -15.87
N GLU A 141 2.09 -19.00 -16.43
CA GLU A 141 2.94 -20.07 -15.89
C GLU A 141 3.62 -19.60 -14.61
N ASP A 142 4.20 -18.39 -14.67
CA ASP A 142 4.89 -17.79 -13.53
C ASP A 142 3.98 -16.90 -12.65
N SER A 143 2.68 -16.83 -12.95
CA SER A 143 1.72 -15.95 -12.25
C SER A 143 2.20 -14.49 -12.14
N LYS A 144 2.63 -13.94 -13.28
CA LYS A 144 3.13 -12.56 -13.36
C LYS A 144 2.50 -11.78 -14.50
N MET A 145 2.49 -10.46 -14.39
CA MET A 145 1.92 -9.57 -15.41
C MET A 145 2.80 -8.34 -15.61
N LEU A 146 2.81 -7.83 -16.84
CA LEU A 146 3.46 -6.56 -17.16
C LEU A 146 2.42 -5.44 -17.08
N LEU A 147 2.69 -4.48 -16.21
CA LEU A 147 1.92 -3.25 -16.10
C LEU A 147 2.62 -2.10 -16.80
N VAL A 148 1.79 -1.28 -17.44
CA VAL A 148 2.21 -0.06 -18.12
C VAL A 148 1.36 1.09 -17.61
N ASN A 149 1.99 2.07 -16.98
CA ASN A 149 1.30 3.31 -16.61
C ASN A 149 1.44 4.33 -17.73
N THR A 150 0.41 4.44 -18.55
CA THR A 150 0.34 5.43 -19.62
C THR A 150 0.09 6.86 -19.12
N GLU A 151 -0.32 7.02 -17.85
CA GLU A 151 -0.65 8.31 -17.23
C GLU A 151 0.50 8.91 -16.42
N ALA A 152 1.59 8.17 -16.18
CA ALA A 152 2.81 8.66 -15.52
C ALA A 152 3.55 9.73 -16.33
N CYS A 153 3.17 9.97 -17.58
CA CYS A 153 3.90 10.84 -18.49
C CYS A 153 3.46 12.31 -18.36
N SER A 154 4.41 13.17 -17.97
CA SER A 154 4.20 14.63 -17.89
C SER A 154 4.91 15.43 -18.99
N ASP A 155 5.61 14.76 -19.93
CA ASP A 155 6.40 15.41 -20.99
C ASP A 155 6.08 14.90 -22.40
N LYS A 156 6.48 15.68 -23.40
CA LYS A 156 6.18 15.46 -24.83
C LYS A 156 6.88 14.24 -25.43
N GLU A 157 7.95 13.75 -24.79
CA GLU A 157 8.76 12.67 -25.33
C GLU A 157 8.41 11.31 -24.73
N CYS A 158 7.61 11.25 -23.67
CA CYS A 158 7.17 10.00 -23.05
C CYS A 158 8.33 9.02 -22.80
N LYS A 159 9.50 9.59 -22.46
CA LYS A 159 10.76 8.83 -22.34
C LYS A 159 10.75 7.85 -21.17
N LYS A 160 9.84 8.03 -20.22
CA LYS A 160 9.64 7.16 -19.06
C LYS A 160 8.17 6.78 -18.93
N ILE A 161 7.70 5.96 -19.86
CA ILE A 161 6.53 5.12 -19.57
C ILE A 161 6.95 4.20 -18.43
N GLU A 162 6.26 4.35 -17.31
CA GLU A 162 6.41 3.48 -16.15
C GLU A 162 5.98 2.06 -16.56
N LYS A 163 6.91 1.11 -16.47
CA LYS A 163 6.68 -0.30 -16.77
C LYS A 163 7.21 -1.16 -15.64
N PHE A 164 6.43 -2.14 -15.22
CA PHE A 164 6.80 -3.00 -14.09
C PHE A 164 6.26 -4.40 -14.30
N TRP A 165 7.08 -5.42 -14.01
CA TRP A 165 6.56 -6.77 -13.79
C TRP A 165 5.99 -6.86 -12.39
N VAL A 166 4.84 -7.52 -12.25
CA VAL A 166 4.19 -7.76 -10.98
C VAL A 166 3.94 -9.25 -10.84
N ASN A 167 4.55 -9.84 -9.81
CA ASN A 167 4.34 -11.23 -9.43
C ASN A 167 3.21 -11.30 -8.40
N LEU A 168 2.40 -12.36 -8.49
CA LEU A 168 1.34 -12.65 -7.54
C LEU A 168 1.66 -13.95 -6.80
N TYR A 169 1.35 -13.98 -5.50
CA TYR A 169 1.44 -15.18 -4.68
C TYR A 169 0.04 -15.61 -4.22
N GLU A 170 -0.06 -16.79 -3.60
CA GLU A 170 -1.33 -17.34 -3.13
C GLU A 170 -2.08 -16.41 -2.15
N ASP A 171 -1.35 -15.57 -1.43
CA ASP A 171 -1.88 -14.61 -0.47
C ASP A 171 -2.30 -13.27 -1.08
N THR A 172 -2.05 -13.02 -2.37
CA THR A 172 -2.44 -11.77 -3.03
C THR A 172 -3.96 -11.63 -3.06
N ILE A 173 -4.49 -10.52 -2.53
CA ILE A 173 -5.92 -10.21 -2.52
C ILE A 173 -6.24 -9.44 -3.81
N ILE A 174 -7.16 -9.97 -4.61
CA ILE A 174 -7.63 -9.28 -5.82
C ILE A 174 -9.09 -8.91 -5.63
N THR A 175 -9.39 -7.63 -5.80
CA THR A 175 -10.74 -7.07 -5.67
C THR A 175 -11.15 -6.42 -6.98
N ASN A 176 -12.42 -6.60 -7.35
CA ASN A 176 -13.03 -5.90 -8.45
C ASN A 176 -14.15 -5.02 -7.88
N THR A 177 -14.13 -3.74 -8.24
CA THR A 177 -15.07 -2.71 -7.77
C THR A 177 -16.55 -3.10 -8.01
N SER A 178 -16.81 -3.93 -9.01
CA SER A 178 -18.17 -4.30 -9.44
C SER A 178 -18.64 -5.68 -8.95
N ASN A 179 -17.73 -6.63 -8.67
CA ASN A 179 -18.08 -8.05 -8.45
C ASN A 179 -17.42 -8.72 -7.22
N GLY A 180 -16.71 -7.99 -6.37
CA GLY A 180 -16.09 -8.54 -5.16
C GLY A 180 -14.72 -9.19 -5.41
N THR A 181 -14.36 -10.21 -4.62
CA THR A 181 -13.06 -10.90 -4.72
C THR A 181 -12.90 -11.65 -6.05
N SER A 182 -11.78 -11.43 -6.73
CA SER A 182 -11.40 -12.06 -8.00
C SER A 182 -10.16 -12.94 -7.83
N LYS A 183 -9.82 -13.73 -8.85
CA LYS A 183 -8.57 -14.50 -8.92
C LYS A 183 -7.67 -14.01 -10.04
N PHE A 184 -6.41 -14.44 -10.04
CA PHE A 184 -5.47 -14.04 -11.08
C PHE A 184 -5.98 -14.40 -12.47
N GLU A 185 -6.61 -15.57 -12.62
CA GLU A 185 -7.16 -16.06 -13.89
C GLU A 185 -8.26 -15.15 -14.47
N ASP A 186 -8.92 -14.36 -13.62
CA ASP A 186 -9.98 -13.45 -14.03
C ASP A 186 -9.44 -12.15 -14.66
N LEU A 187 -8.18 -11.79 -14.37
CA LEU A 187 -7.51 -10.61 -14.92
C LEU A 187 -7.27 -10.75 -16.42
N LYS A 188 -7.44 -9.66 -17.17
CA LYS A 188 -7.37 -9.62 -18.63
C LYS A 188 -6.47 -8.48 -19.12
N LEU A 189 -5.92 -8.68 -20.32
CA LEU A 189 -5.24 -7.59 -21.04
C LEU A 189 -6.18 -6.40 -21.17
N GLY A 190 -5.68 -5.21 -20.85
CA GLY A 190 -6.46 -3.98 -20.85
C GLY A 190 -7.10 -3.61 -19.51
N ASP A 191 -7.11 -4.50 -18.51
CA ASP A 191 -7.59 -4.14 -17.16
C ASP A 191 -6.68 -3.07 -16.55
N TRP A 192 -7.28 -2.05 -15.95
CA TRP A 192 -6.54 -1.06 -15.17
C TRP A 192 -6.47 -1.49 -13.70
N LEU A 193 -5.25 -1.54 -13.16
CA LEU A 193 -5.01 -2.02 -11.81
C LEU A 193 -4.43 -0.91 -10.92
N HIS A 194 -4.85 -0.92 -9.66
CA HIS A 194 -4.17 -0.28 -8.54
C HIS A 194 -3.56 -1.37 -7.66
N ILE A 195 -2.28 -1.23 -7.31
CA ILE A 195 -1.53 -2.30 -6.63
C ILE A 195 -0.74 -1.77 -5.44
N TRP A 196 -0.87 -2.52 -4.35
CA TRP A 196 -0.04 -2.41 -3.16
C TRP A 196 0.92 -3.59 -3.12
N THR A 197 2.17 -3.33 -2.73
CA THR A 197 3.27 -4.29 -2.84
C THR A 197 3.89 -4.58 -1.49
N THR A 198 4.84 -5.51 -1.46
CA THR A 198 5.69 -5.75 -0.29
C THR A 198 6.71 -4.64 -0.02
N GLY A 199 6.82 -3.65 -0.91
CA GLY A 199 7.88 -2.63 -0.92
C GLY A 199 9.22 -3.14 -1.44
N ALA A 200 9.40 -4.46 -1.62
CA ALA A 200 10.60 -5.03 -2.19
C ALA A 200 10.59 -4.98 -3.71
N VAL A 201 11.72 -4.57 -4.31
CA VAL A 201 11.88 -4.43 -5.76
C VAL A 201 13.05 -5.26 -6.24
N MET A 202 12.80 -6.12 -7.24
CA MET A 202 13.88 -6.77 -7.98
C MET A 202 14.39 -5.84 -9.07
N LEU A 203 15.69 -5.52 -8.99
CA LEU A 203 16.39 -4.63 -9.92
C LEU A 203 16.63 -5.31 -11.27
N SER A 204 15.58 -5.35 -12.10
CA SER A 204 15.64 -5.79 -13.50
C SER A 204 15.05 -4.71 -14.43
N SER A 205 15.00 -4.97 -15.73
CA SER A 205 14.46 -4.04 -16.73
C SER A 205 13.40 -4.73 -17.58
N PRO A 206 12.09 -4.47 -17.36
CA PRO A 206 11.49 -3.61 -16.32
C PRO A 206 11.68 -4.12 -14.88
N PRO A 207 11.66 -3.26 -13.85
CA PRO A 207 11.73 -3.69 -12.45
C PRO A 207 10.57 -4.61 -12.08
N GLN A 208 10.77 -5.48 -11.09
CA GLN A 208 9.73 -6.41 -10.66
C GLN A 208 9.33 -6.20 -9.21
N TYR A 209 8.03 -6.33 -8.96
CA TYR A 209 7.39 -6.14 -7.67
C TYR A 209 6.59 -7.40 -7.31
N THR A 210 6.25 -7.51 -6.03
CA THR A 210 5.33 -8.54 -5.52
C THR A 210 4.05 -7.85 -5.04
N ALA A 211 2.90 -8.21 -5.61
CA ALA A 211 1.61 -7.67 -5.20
C ALA A 211 1.11 -8.32 -3.89
N LEU A 212 0.60 -7.48 -2.99
CA LEU A 212 -0.14 -7.89 -1.80
C LEU A 212 -1.64 -7.70 -2.01
N ASP A 213 -2.04 -6.50 -2.45
CA ASP A 213 -3.42 -6.19 -2.82
C ASP A 213 -3.44 -5.66 -4.26
N ILE A 214 -4.48 -6.05 -4.98
CA ILE A 214 -4.79 -5.57 -6.32
C ILE A 214 -6.26 -5.15 -6.32
N GLU A 215 -6.51 -3.95 -6.83
CA GLU A 215 -7.83 -3.47 -7.16
C GLU A 215 -7.94 -3.32 -8.68
N VAL A 216 -8.90 -4.03 -9.28
CA VAL A 216 -9.29 -3.85 -10.67
C VAL A 216 -10.25 -2.67 -10.72
N VAL A 217 -9.85 -1.63 -11.45
CA VAL A 217 -10.56 -0.36 -11.55
C VAL A 217 -11.24 -0.31 -12.92
N GLU A 218 -12.53 -0.01 -12.93
CA GLU A 218 -13.22 0.29 -14.19
C GLU A 218 -12.66 1.58 -14.80
N PRO A 219 -12.56 1.68 -16.13
CA PRO A 219 -12.12 2.92 -16.78
C PRO A 219 -12.97 4.10 -16.27
N GLU A 220 -12.34 5.14 -15.71
CA GLU A 220 -13.09 6.32 -15.30
C GLU A 220 -13.82 6.96 -16.48
N ASP A 221 -14.88 7.72 -16.18
CA ASP A 221 -15.67 8.46 -17.16
C ASP A 221 -14.76 9.28 -18.09
N GLU A 222 -14.74 8.87 -19.36
CA GLU A 222 -13.95 9.52 -20.41
C GLU A 222 -14.58 10.83 -20.91
N THR A 223 -15.71 11.25 -20.31
CA THR A 223 -16.37 12.52 -20.66
C THR A 223 -15.43 13.69 -20.37
N PRO A 224 -15.01 14.46 -21.39
CA PRO A 224 -14.13 15.60 -21.19
C PRO A 224 -14.84 16.72 -20.42
N VAL A 225 -14.15 17.31 -19.45
CA VAL A 225 -14.62 18.47 -18.69
C VAL A 225 -13.76 19.68 -19.05
N ALA A 226 -14.40 20.76 -19.50
CA ALA A 226 -13.69 21.99 -19.82
C ALA A 226 -12.99 22.57 -18.58
N LEU A 227 -11.74 23.00 -18.75
CA LEU A 227 -10.96 23.63 -17.67
C LEU A 227 -11.66 24.87 -17.09
N SER A 228 -12.37 25.61 -17.94
CA SER A 228 -13.17 26.77 -17.55
C SER A 228 -14.28 26.42 -16.56
N ALA A 229 -14.90 25.24 -16.71
CA ALA A 229 -15.91 24.75 -15.78
C ALA A 229 -15.28 24.35 -14.44
N LEU A 230 -14.12 23.67 -14.47
CA LEU A 230 -13.38 23.25 -13.26
C LEU A 230 -12.90 24.46 -12.45
N MET A 231 -12.31 25.45 -13.12
CA MET A 231 -11.75 26.66 -12.48
C MET A 231 -12.79 27.77 -12.28
N LYS A 232 -14.03 27.57 -12.76
CA LYS A 232 -15.14 28.53 -12.68
C LYS A 232 -14.78 29.91 -13.24
N THR A 233 -14.14 29.93 -14.41
CA THR A 233 -13.69 31.15 -15.11
C THR A 233 -13.67 30.94 -16.61
N ASP A 234 -13.93 31.99 -17.39
CA ASP A 234 -13.88 31.97 -18.85
C ASP A 234 -12.49 32.33 -19.42
N PHE A 235 -11.53 32.64 -18.54
CA PHE A 235 -10.18 33.10 -18.87
C PHE A 235 -10.13 34.39 -19.71
N ASN A 236 -11.20 35.19 -19.74
CA ASN A 236 -11.20 36.50 -20.41
C ASN A 236 -10.59 37.57 -19.50
N GLY A 237 -9.91 38.56 -20.10
CA GLY A 237 -9.42 39.74 -19.37
C GLY A 237 -8.34 39.44 -18.33
N ILE A 238 -7.46 38.46 -18.59
CA ILE A 238 -6.29 38.20 -17.75
C ILE A 238 -5.39 39.44 -17.76
N LYS A 239 -5.12 40.00 -16.58
CA LYS A 239 -4.28 41.20 -16.41
C LYS A 239 -2.80 40.85 -16.20
N GLN A 240 -2.54 39.73 -15.54
CA GLN A 240 -1.20 39.27 -15.17
C GLN A 240 -1.24 37.76 -14.92
N ILE A 241 -0.14 37.09 -15.25
CA ILE A 241 0.11 35.69 -14.90
C ILE A 241 1.43 35.61 -14.14
N ASP A 242 1.39 35.11 -12.91
CA ASP A 242 2.58 34.84 -12.10
C ASP A 242 2.90 33.35 -12.15
N VAL A 243 4.02 33.01 -12.78
CA VAL A 243 4.51 31.64 -12.94
C VAL A 243 5.58 31.36 -11.89
N ARG A 244 5.44 30.24 -11.17
CA ARG A 244 6.47 29.69 -10.28
C ARG A 244 6.89 28.32 -10.79
N PHE A 245 8.13 28.21 -11.24
CA PHE A 245 8.69 26.97 -11.78
C PHE A 245 9.13 26.02 -10.65
N GLY A 246 9.21 24.72 -10.97
CA GLY A 246 9.66 23.68 -10.04
C GLY A 246 11.09 23.89 -9.50
N ASP A 247 11.94 24.60 -10.25
CA ASP A 247 13.29 25.01 -9.81
C ASP A 247 13.31 26.26 -8.92
N GLY A 248 12.14 26.77 -8.53
CA GLY A 248 11.98 27.94 -7.67
C GLY A 248 12.03 29.29 -8.39
N LYS A 249 12.37 29.33 -9.67
CA LYS A 249 12.35 30.57 -10.47
C LYS A 249 10.93 31.10 -10.62
N LYS A 250 10.82 32.42 -10.83
CA LYS A 250 9.55 33.13 -11.02
C LYS A 250 9.57 33.93 -12.31
N LEU A 251 8.42 34.03 -12.97
CA LEU A 251 8.20 34.86 -14.15
C LEU A 251 6.84 35.55 -14.00
N ALA A 252 6.80 36.87 -14.19
CA ALA A 252 5.56 37.63 -14.27
C ALA A 252 5.31 38.01 -15.73
N ILE A 253 4.16 37.62 -16.25
CA ILE A 253 3.75 37.87 -17.64
C ILE A 253 2.68 38.96 -17.62
N THR A 254 2.96 40.08 -18.30
CA THR A 254 2.06 41.23 -18.39
C THR A 254 1.91 41.76 -19.82
N ASP A 255 2.66 41.22 -20.79
CA ASP A 255 2.53 41.62 -22.17
C ASP A 255 1.27 41.03 -22.80
N THR A 256 0.54 41.86 -23.55
CA THR A 256 -0.78 41.52 -24.10
C THR A 256 -0.75 40.26 -24.97
N LYS A 257 0.30 40.08 -25.78
CA LYS A 257 0.41 38.94 -26.69
C LYS A 257 0.50 37.62 -25.93
N SER A 258 1.41 37.52 -24.95
CA SER A 258 1.56 36.28 -24.18
C SER A 258 0.33 35.99 -23.32
N LEU A 259 -0.32 37.03 -22.78
CA LEU A 259 -1.58 36.90 -22.04
C LEU A 259 -2.71 36.34 -22.92
N GLU A 260 -2.87 36.86 -24.14
CA GLU A 260 -3.87 36.38 -25.10
C GLU A 260 -3.58 34.95 -25.57
N ASP A 261 -2.33 34.64 -25.87
CA ASP A 261 -1.90 33.29 -26.27
C ASP A 261 -2.19 32.27 -25.17
N ILE A 262 -1.84 32.57 -23.92
CA ILE A 262 -2.12 31.68 -22.78
C ILE A 262 -3.62 31.56 -22.52
N SER A 263 -4.38 32.66 -22.55
CA SER A 263 -5.84 32.64 -22.42
C SER A 263 -6.50 31.74 -23.46
N SER A 264 -6.07 31.84 -24.72
CA SER A 264 -6.57 31.02 -25.84
C SER A 264 -6.30 29.53 -25.62
N LYS A 265 -5.09 29.17 -25.13
CA LYS A 265 -4.76 27.78 -24.82
C LYS A 265 -5.59 27.25 -23.64
N LEU A 266 -5.72 28.01 -22.55
CA LEU A 266 -6.50 27.60 -21.38
C LEU A 266 -7.96 27.31 -21.72
N LYS A 267 -8.58 28.12 -22.59
CA LYS A 267 -9.97 27.91 -23.06
C LYS A 267 -10.18 26.63 -23.87
N ARG A 268 -9.13 26.12 -24.52
CA ARG A 268 -9.17 24.90 -25.34
C ARG A 268 -8.93 23.63 -24.53
N ILE A 269 -8.56 23.75 -23.25
CA ILE A 269 -8.26 22.59 -22.42
C ILE A 269 -9.57 21.91 -21.99
N GLU A 270 -9.73 20.66 -22.41
CA GLU A 270 -10.74 19.73 -21.92
C GLU A 270 -10.04 18.54 -21.26
N LEU A 271 -10.40 18.22 -20.03
CA LEU A 271 -9.69 17.26 -19.20
C LEU A 271 -10.54 16.03 -18.92
N ILE A 272 -9.91 14.87 -18.98
CA ILE A 272 -10.48 13.58 -18.59
C ILE A 272 -9.87 13.19 -17.25
N ARG A 273 -10.65 12.60 -16.35
CA ARG A 273 -10.16 12.16 -15.04
C ARG A 273 -9.07 11.09 -15.20
N ALA A 274 -8.06 11.16 -14.35
CA ALA A 274 -6.96 10.20 -14.34
C ALA A 274 -7.38 8.95 -13.57
N ASN A 275 -6.99 7.78 -14.08
CA ASN A 275 -7.08 6.53 -13.32
C ASN A 275 -5.91 6.41 -12.33
N ASP A 276 -4.75 7.03 -12.59
CA ASP A 276 -3.64 7.16 -11.65
C ASP A 276 -3.96 8.25 -10.62
N LYS A 277 -4.30 7.85 -9.38
CA LYS A 277 -4.65 8.75 -8.28
C LYS A 277 -3.48 9.06 -7.36
N ARG A 278 -2.32 8.46 -7.60
CA ARG A 278 -1.12 8.64 -6.79
C ARG A 278 -0.68 10.09 -6.79
N THR A 279 -0.22 10.53 -5.62
CA THR A 279 0.39 11.83 -5.43
C THR A 279 1.79 11.84 -6.05
N ILE A 280 1.94 12.50 -7.20
CA ILE A 280 3.27 12.68 -7.82
C ILE A 280 3.89 13.96 -7.30
N TYR A 281 5.03 13.83 -6.61
CA TYR A 281 5.78 14.98 -6.11
C TYR A 281 6.64 15.59 -7.22
N GLY A 282 6.48 16.91 -7.39
CA GLY A 282 7.18 17.69 -8.41
C GLY A 282 6.22 18.28 -9.43
N SER A 283 6.36 19.58 -9.69
CA SER A 283 5.60 20.28 -10.72
C SER A 283 6.57 20.99 -11.65
N LEU A 284 6.29 20.98 -12.94
CA LEU A 284 7.04 21.78 -13.90
C LEU A 284 6.88 23.28 -13.57
N TYR A 285 5.63 23.72 -13.33
CA TYR A 285 5.31 25.04 -12.80
C TYR A 285 3.90 25.08 -12.20
N GLY A 286 3.61 26.15 -11.44
CA GLY A 286 2.25 26.64 -11.15
C GLY A 286 2.07 28.06 -11.66
N MET A 287 0.86 28.40 -12.10
CA MET A 287 0.47 29.73 -12.57
C MET A 287 -0.66 30.29 -11.71
N GLU A 288 -0.50 31.52 -11.26
CA GLU A 288 -1.58 32.33 -10.69
C GLU A 288 -2.06 33.34 -11.74
N LEU A 289 -3.32 33.23 -12.16
CA LEU A 289 -3.98 34.07 -13.14
C LEU A 289 -4.76 35.17 -12.42
N THR A 290 -4.46 36.44 -12.70
CA THR A 290 -5.24 37.57 -12.17
C THR A 290 -6.28 38.02 -13.19
N ILE A 291 -7.57 37.84 -12.88
CA ILE A 291 -8.72 38.21 -13.73
C ILE A 291 -9.68 39.08 -12.92
N GLY A 292 -9.85 40.34 -13.34
CA GLY A 292 -10.61 41.31 -12.54
C GLY A 292 -9.92 41.54 -11.18
N ASP A 293 -10.61 41.18 -10.11
CA ASP A 293 -10.13 41.20 -8.71
C ASP A 293 -9.87 39.78 -8.15
N ASN A 294 -10.10 38.75 -8.96
CA ASN A 294 -9.97 37.35 -8.56
C ASN A 294 -8.63 36.76 -9.02
N LYS A 295 -8.17 35.77 -8.26
CA LYS A 295 -6.98 34.97 -8.58
C LYS A 295 -7.36 33.51 -8.75
N PHE A 296 -6.84 32.89 -9.80
CA PHE A 296 -7.09 31.49 -10.12
C PHE A 296 -5.76 30.75 -10.25
N TYR A 297 -5.70 29.53 -9.72
CA TYR A 297 -4.48 28.72 -9.76
C TYR A 297 -4.61 27.60 -10.80
N TYR A 298 -3.63 27.52 -11.69
CA TYR A 298 -3.43 26.40 -12.61
C TYR A 298 -2.08 25.76 -12.32
N GLY A 299 -2.04 24.44 -12.15
CA GLY A 299 -0.80 23.70 -11.93
C GLY A 299 -0.65 22.56 -12.93
N THR A 300 0.60 22.20 -13.25
CA THR A 300 0.91 21.10 -14.18
C THR A 300 0.53 19.72 -13.63
N SER A 301 0.15 19.63 -12.34
CA SER A 301 -0.42 18.42 -11.74
C SER A 301 -1.88 18.16 -12.14
N LEU A 302 -2.56 19.16 -12.72
CA LEU A 302 -3.96 19.10 -13.16
C LEU A 302 -4.88 18.51 -12.09
N THR A 303 -4.77 19.02 -10.87
CA THR A 303 -5.56 18.58 -9.72
C THR A 303 -6.56 19.66 -9.33
N PHE A 304 -7.85 19.33 -9.34
CA PHE A 304 -8.94 20.23 -8.99
C PHE A 304 -9.92 19.51 -8.07
N ASP A 305 -10.28 20.10 -6.92
CA ASP A 305 -11.17 19.49 -5.92
C ASP A 305 -10.73 18.07 -5.51
N ASN A 306 -9.42 17.84 -5.34
CA ASN A 306 -8.78 16.54 -5.07
C ASN A 306 -8.98 15.47 -6.16
N ILE A 307 -9.40 15.85 -7.36
CA ILE A 307 -9.49 14.98 -8.53
C ILE A 307 -8.32 15.29 -9.47
N LYS A 308 -7.56 14.26 -9.83
CA LYS A 308 -6.46 14.34 -10.79
C LYS A 308 -6.99 14.09 -12.20
N TYR A 309 -6.43 14.82 -13.18
CA TYR A 309 -6.82 14.73 -14.58
C TYR A 309 -5.63 14.40 -15.48
N LYS A 310 -5.90 13.74 -16.60
CA LYS A 310 -4.88 13.33 -17.58
C LYS A 310 -4.34 14.56 -18.32
N GLN A 311 -3.04 14.58 -18.57
CA GLN A 311 -2.47 15.49 -19.55
C GLN A 311 -2.93 15.12 -20.96
N ASN A 312 -3.11 16.14 -21.81
CA ASN A 312 -3.42 15.99 -23.22
C ASN A 312 -2.54 16.91 -24.08
N SER A 313 -2.69 16.81 -25.40
CA SER A 313 -1.91 17.60 -26.36
C SER A 313 -1.99 19.12 -26.15
N VAL A 314 -3.13 19.65 -25.71
CA VAL A 314 -3.33 21.09 -25.45
C VAL A 314 -2.61 21.52 -24.16
N THR A 315 -2.65 20.69 -23.11
CA THR A 315 -1.87 20.95 -21.89
C THR A 315 -0.36 20.89 -22.17
N THR A 316 0.10 19.98 -23.03
CA THR A 316 1.49 19.92 -23.47
C THR A 316 1.87 21.15 -24.29
N GLU A 317 1.01 21.59 -25.21
CA GLU A 317 1.18 22.83 -25.99
C GLU A 317 1.36 24.06 -25.07
N LEU A 318 0.54 24.15 -24.01
CA LEU A 318 0.65 25.22 -23.01
C LEU A 318 1.96 25.09 -22.20
N ASN A 319 2.33 23.89 -21.78
CA ASN A 319 3.57 23.66 -21.04
C ASN A 319 4.80 24.09 -21.83
N ASP A 320 4.89 23.67 -23.10
CA ASP A 320 5.99 24.04 -24.00
C ASP A 320 6.10 25.56 -24.15
N TYR A 321 4.95 26.24 -24.31
CA TYR A 321 4.91 27.69 -24.46
C TYR A 321 5.40 28.41 -23.20
N VAL A 322 4.91 28.03 -22.02
CA VAL A 322 5.31 28.64 -20.73
C VAL A 322 6.79 28.37 -20.43
N ILE A 323 7.30 27.18 -20.74
CA ILE A 323 8.74 26.89 -20.63
C ILE A 323 9.55 27.77 -21.58
N ALA A 324 9.10 27.97 -22.83
CA ALA A 324 9.82 28.80 -23.78
C ALA A 324 9.95 30.25 -23.30
N LEU A 325 8.89 30.81 -22.68
CA LEU A 325 8.91 32.15 -22.09
C LEU A 325 9.92 32.30 -20.95
N LYS A 326 10.22 31.21 -20.22
CA LYS A 326 11.25 31.20 -19.16
C LYS A 326 12.65 31.51 -19.69
N ASN A 327 12.93 31.13 -20.93
CA ASN A 327 14.27 31.17 -21.54
C ASN A 327 14.50 32.39 -22.44
N MET A 328 13.51 33.27 -22.57
CA MET A 328 13.60 34.55 -23.28
C MET A 328 14.09 35.65 -22.34
#